data_AF-A0A943N1A6-F1
#
_entry.id   AF-A0A943N1A6-F1
#
_cell.length_a   1.000
_cell.length_b   1.000
_cell.length_c   1.000
_cell.angle_alpha   90.00
_cell.angle_beta   90.00
_cell.angle_gamma   90.00
#
_symmetry.space_group_name_H-M   'P 1'
#
loop_
_entity.id
_entity.type
_entity.pdbx_description
1 polymer ?
#
loop_
_entity_poly.entity_id
_entity_poly.type
_entity_poly.pdbx_seq_one_letter_code
_entity_poly.pdbx_strand_id
1 'polypeptide(L)'
;SIFPVQIFIDDPAVSLIPRSKLIRLLQCDVRLLKKDGHDFTVGIPLDTPIAQAERVVSAGKGIGGKKNMKLIEDLAKAAGAAIGSSRPVAETLKYVPLNRYVGMSGQKFTGNLYIACGISGAVQHLKGIKDASTIVAINTNAGAPIFKNCDYGIVGDVNEILPLLTAALDTGEKQPAPPMVKMKRPRLPKPEPIGKRYVCGGCGYEYIPELGDPDGDIAPGTLFEKLPEDWVCPECAEPKDQFIEA
;
A
#
# COMPACT_ATOMS: atom_id res chain seq x y z
N SER A 1 18.48 6.06 -14.47
CA SER A 1 17.90 5.06 -13.56
C SER A 1 16.83 5.73 -12.71
N ILE A 2 15.56 5.65 -13.15
CA ILE A 2 14.43 6.24 -12.43
C ILE A 2 13.90 5.15 -11.50
N PHE A 3 14.41 5.12 -10.27
CA PHE A 3 13.76 4.39 -9.18
C PHE A 3 12.41 5.06 -8.88
N PRO A 4 11.35 4.33 -8.52
CA PRO A 4 10.22 4.96 -7.86
C PRO A 4 10.74 5.61 -6.58
N VAL A 5 10.37 6.87 -6.37
CA VAL A 5 10.77 7.63 -5.19
C VAL A 5 10.02 7.06 -3.99
N GLN A 6 10.52 5.95 -3.45
CA GLN A 6 10.18 5.50 -2.12
C GLN A 6 10.90 6.47 -1.17
N ILE A 7 10.20 7.51 -0.71
CA ILE A 7 10.70 8.37 0.36
C ILE A 7 10.62 7.54 1.64
N PHE A 8 11.65 6.72 1.88
CA PHE A 8 11.90 6.18 3.21
C PHE A 8 12.28 7.37 4.09
N ILE A 9 11.44 7.62 5.10
CA ILE A 9 11.75 8.48 6.25
C ILE A 9 12.76 7.74 7.18
N ASP A 10 13.78 7.11 6.61
CA ASP A 10 14.93 6.54 7.33
C ASP A 10 16.17 7.44 7.21
N ASP A 11 16.00 8.69 6.77
CA ASP A 11 17.00 9.71 7.07
C ASP A 11 16.81 10.11 8.55
N PRO A 12 17.80 9.88 9.44
CA PRO A 12 17.74 10.26 10.85
C PRO A 12 17.50 11.77 11.08
N ALA A 13 17.50 12.60 10.03
CA ALA A 13 17.07 13.99 10.08
C ALA A 13 15.53 14.20 10.16
N VAL A 14 14.69 13.18 9.94
CA VAL A 14 13.22 13.39 9.83
C VAL A 14 12.54 13.62 11.18
N SER A 15 13.09 13.12 12.28
CA SER A 15 12.58 13.40 13.64
C SER A 15 12.78 14.86 14.08
N LEU A 16 13.44 15.69 13.26
CA LEU A 16 13.73 17.10 13.50
C LEU A 16 13.35 18.02 12.32
N ILE A 17 12.55 17.55 11.36
CA ILE A 17 12.15 18.37 10.20
C ILE A 17 11.21 19.51 10.67
N PRO A 18 11.58 20.79 10.49
CA PRO A 18 10.70 21.91 10.79
C PRO A 18 9.40 21.78 9.99
N ARG A 19 8.27 22.16 10.59
CA ARG A 19 6.92 22.09 9.97
C ARG A 19 6.86 22.64 8.53
N SER A 20 7.66 23.67 8.22
CA SER A 20 7.80 24.26 6.88
C SER A 20 8.41 23.30 5.83
N LYS A 21 9.31 22.42 6.25
CA LYS A 21 10.01 21.46 5.41
C LYS A 21 9.18 20.18 5.22
N LEU A 22 8.35 19.81 6.20
CA LEU A 22 7.31 18.76 6.10
C LEU A 22 6.20 19.15 5.11
N ILE A 23 5.73 20.40 5.16
CA ILE A 23 4.75 20.93 4.18
C ILE A 23 5.29 20.83 2.75
N ARG A 24 6.57 21.17 2.55
CA ARG A 24 7.20 21.12 1.23
C ARG A 24 7.32 19.69 0.69
N LEU A 25 7.54 18.71 1.58
CA LEU A 25 7.58 17.28 1.23
C LEU A 25 6.21 16.79 0.78
N LEU A 26 5.16 17.06 1.56
CA LEU A 26 3.78 16.70 1.21
C LEU A 26 3.30 17.35 -0.10
N GLN A 27 3.70 18.60 -0.34
CA GLN A 27 3.46 19.26 -1.63
C GLN A 27 4.21 18.62 -2.80
N CYS A 28 5.38 18.02 -2.56
CA CYS A 28 6.05 17.20 -3.57
C CYS A 28 5.29 15.89 -3.82
N ASP A 29 4.78 15.23 -2.78
CA ASP A 29 4.00 14.00 -2.92
C ASP A 29 2.72 14.22 -3.72
N VAL A 30 1.97 15.31 -3.44
CA VAL A 30 0.80 15.69 -4.23
C VAL A 30 1.16 15.99 -5.68
N ARG A 31 2.32 16.62 -5.93
CA ARG A 31 2.81 16.85 -7.29
C ARG A 31 3.16 15.55 -8.01
N LEU A 32 3.71 14.56 -7.33
CA LEU A 32 3.97 13.23 -7.89
C LEU A 32 2.67 12.52 -8.26
N LEU A 33 1.67 12.51 -7.37
CA LEU A 33 0.36 11.93 -7.67
C LEU A 33 -0.30 12.60 -8.87
N LYS A 34 -0.24 13.93 -8.98
CA LYS A 34 -0.73 14.67 -10.16
C LYS A 34 0.04 14.31 -11.43
N LYS A 35 1.36 14.16 -11.34
CA LYS A 35 2.23 13.74 -12.45
C LYS A 35 1.91 12.32 -12.93
N ASP A 36 1.52 11.44 -12.01
CA ASP A 36 1.07 10.07 -12.31
C ASP A 36 -0.36 10.01 -12.88
N GLY A 37 -1.02 11.17 -13.02
CA GLY A 37 -2.31 11.31 -13.67
C GLY A 37 -3.51 11.38 -12.72
N HIS A 38 -3.31 11.45 -11.41
CA HIS A 38 -4.43 11.63 -10.47
C HIS A 38 -4.98 13.07 -10.53
N ASP A 39 -6.24 13.20 -10.95
CA ASP A 39 -6.94 14.48 -11.01
C ASP A 39 -7.76 14.73 -9.73
N PHE A 40 -7.29 15.63 -8.87
CA PHE A 40 -7.97 16.00 -7.64
C PHE A 40 -9.01 17.10 -7.81
N THR A 41 -9.28 17.60 -9.03
CA THR A 41 -10.33 18.60 -9.28
C THR A 41 -11.73 17.99 -9.38
N VAL A 42 -11.80 16.68 -9.60
CA VAL A 42 -13.04 15.90 -9.60
C VAL A 42 -13.22 15.11 -8.32
N GLY A 43 -14.45 14.66 -8.03
CA GLY A 43 -14.77 13.88 -6.85
C GLY A 43 -15.92 12.89 -7.01
N ILE A 44 -15.98 11.94 -6.08
CA ILE A 44 -17.06 10.96 -5.93
C ILE A 44 -17.71 11.13 -4.54
N PRO A 45 -18.98 10.70 -4.35
CA PRO A 45 -19.60 10.67 -3.03
C PRO A 45 -18.79 9.88 -2.01
N LEU A 46 -18.75 10.35 -0.76
CA LEU A 46 -18.00 9.69 0.34
C LEU A 46 -18.47 8.25 0.61
N ASP A 47 -19.73 7.98 0.31
CA ASP A 47 -20.39 6.70 0.48
C ASP A 47 -20.46 5.87 -0.82
N THR A 48 -19.73 6.26 -1.87
CA THR A 48 -19.57 5.42 -3.07
C THR A 48 -19.13 4.01 -2.66
N PRO A 49 -19.76 2.93 -3.16
CA PRO A 49 -19.34 1.57 -2.85
C PRO A 49 -17.85 1.37 -3.18
N ILE A 50 -17.10 0.73 -2.27
CA ILE A 50 -15.64 0.57 -2.41
C ILE A 50 -15.23 -0.06 -3.74
N ALA A 51 -16.02 -1.03 -4.23
CA ALA A 51 -15.77 -1.72 -5.50
C ALA A 51 -15.97 -0.84 -6.74
N GLN A 52 -16.68 0.29 -6.61
CA GLN A 52 -16.95 1.25 -7.69
C GLN A 52 -16.16 2.55 -7.53
N ALA A 53 -15.52 2.75 -6.38
CA ALA A 53 -14.78 3.96 -6.08
C ALA A 53 -13.47 3.99 -6.87
N GLU A 54 -13.20 5.10 -7.56
CA GLU A 54 -11.89 5.34 -8.17
C GLU A 54 -10.81 5.54 -7.10
N ARG A 55 -11.17 6.17 -5.98
CA ARG A 55 -10.24 6.53 -4.92
C ARG A 55 -10.86 6.29 -3.56
N VAL A 56 -10.07 5.81 -2.62
CA VAL A 56 -10.49 5.55 -1.24
C VAL A 56 -9.49 6.13 -0.26
N VAL A 57 -9.98 6.89 0.72
CA VAL A 57 -9.23 7.22 1.95
C VAL A 57 -9.71 6.27 3.04
N SER A 58 -8.80 5.48 3.58
CA SER A 58 -9.10 4.36 4.46
C SER A 58 -8.55 4.54 5.86
N ALA A 59 -9.42 4.43 6.86
CA ALA A 59 -9.06 4.56 8.27
C ALA A 59 -8.62 3.23 8.89
N GLY A 60 -7.44 3.24 9.50
CA GLY A 60 -6.90 2.17 10.32
C GLY A 60 -7.14 2.36 11.82
N LYS A 61 -6.84 1.33 12.62
CA LYS A 61 -6.90 1.43 14.09
C LYS A 61 -5.99 2.56 14.62
N GLY A 62 -4.91 2.88 13.90
CA GLY A 62 -4.01 3.99 14.22
C GLY A 62 -4.66 5.38 14.15
N ILE A 63 -5.91 5.52 13.66
CA ILE A 63 -6.63 6.79 13.69
C ILE A 63 -6.94 7.27 15.12
N GLY A 64 -6.92 6.37 16.10
CA GLY A 64 -7.25 6.70 17.48
C GLY A 64 -8.77 6.83 17.69
N GLY A 65 -9.21 7.83 18.45
CA GLY A 65 -10.61 7.98 18.84
C GLY A 65 -11.53 8.40 17.69
N LYS A 66 -12.84 8.10 17.81
CA LYS A 66 -13.85 8.36 16.76
C LYS A 66 -13.86 9.79 16.22
N LYS A 67 -13.56 10.79 17.06
CA LYS A 67 -13.46 12.21 16.66
C LYS A 67 -12.47 12.43 15.50
N ASN A 68 -11.42 11.62 15.41
CA ASN A 68 -10.39 11.72 14.37
C ASN A 68 -10.88 11.20 13.01
N MET A 69 -12.04 10.54 12.93
CA MET A 69 -12.67 10.22 11.65
C MET A 69 -13.01 11.48 10.84
N LYS A 70 -13.13 12.64 11.51
CA LYS A 70 -13.28 13.92 10.81
C LYS A 70 -12.10 14.22 9.88
N LEU A 71 -10.88 13.87 10.30
CA LEU A 71 -9.68 14.02 9.47
C LEU A 71 -9.75 13.16 8.20
N ILE A 72 -10.30 11.94 8.31
CA ILE A 72 -10.50 11.03 7.19
C ILE A 72 -11.56 11.58 6.23
N GLU A 73 -12.65 12.11 6.77
CA GLU A 73 -13.73 12.74 5.99
C GLU A 73 -13.21 13.96 5.23
N ASP A 74 -12.45 14.84 5.88
CA ASP A 74 -11.91 16.05 5.28
C ASP A 74 -10.89 15.71 4.17
N LEU A 75 -10.01 14.74 4.43
CA LEU A 75 -9.09 14.26 3.40
C LEU A 75 -9.82 13.59 2.24
N ALA A 76 -10.87 12.79 2.50
CA ALA A 76 -11.67 12.15 1.46
C ALA A 76 -12.36 13.18 0.56
N LYS A 77 -12.88 14.27 1.13
CA LYS A 77 -13.44 15.40 0.37
C LYS A 77 -12.38 16.08 -0.48
N ALA A 78 -11.23 16.44 0.11
CA ALA A 78 -10.15 17.09 -0.62
C ALA A 78 -9.57 16.20 -1.73
N ALA A 79 -9.48 14.90 -1.49
CA ALA A 79 -9.00 13.92 -2.46
C ALA A 79 -10.06 13.48 -3.49
N GLY A 80 -11.32 13.91 -3.34
CA GLY A 80 -12.43 13.45 -4.20
C GLY A 80 -12.63 11.93 -4.14
N ALA A 81 -12.60 11.35 -2.94
CA ALA A 81 -12.51 9.92 -2.69
C ALA A 81 -13.65 9.42 -1.77
N ALA A 82 -13.92 8.12 -1.85
CA ALA A 82 -14.82 7.45 -0.90
C ALA A 82 -14.10 7.15 0.42
N ILE A 83 -14.88 6.92 1.49
CA ILE A 83 -14.34 6.51 2.79
C ILE A 83 -14.32 4.98 2.89
N GLY A 84 -13.17 4.44 3.27
CA GLY A 84 -12.97 3.03 3.61
C GLY A 84 -12.44 2.86 5.03
N SER A 85 -12.28 1.62 5.46
CA SER A 85 -11.61 1.32 6.72
C SER A 85 -10.96 -0.06 6.75
N SER A 86 -10.10 -0.27 7.75
CA SER A 86 -9.69 -1.60 8.19
C SER A 86 -10.79 -2.31 8.99
N ARG A 87 -10.64 -3.63 9.19
CA ARG A 87 -11.56 -4.46 9.96
C ARG A 87 -11.81 -3.94 11.39
N PRO A 88 -10.78 -3.60 12.19
CA PRO A 88 -10.99 -3.13 13.57
C PRO A 88 -11.84 -1.86 13.64
N VAL A 89 -11.73 -0.96 12.65
CA VAL A 89 -12.46 0.32 12.64
C VAL A 89 -13.96 0.11 12.39
N ALA A 90 -14.34 -0.87 11.56
CA ALA A 90 -15.74 -1.19 11.28
C ALA A 90 -16.36 -2.18 12.28
N GLU A 91 -15.68 -3.27 12.60
CA GLU A 91 -16.24 -4.35 13.44
C GLU A 91 -16.09 -4.07 14.93
N THR A 92 -14.89 -3.69 15.38
CA THR A 92 -14.58 -3.53 16.81
C THR A 92 -14.96 -2.15 17.31
N LEU A 93 -14.48 -1.10 16.61
CA LEU A 93 -14.69 0.30 16.99
C LEU A 93 -16.03 0.84 16.51
N LYS A 94 -16.62 0.25 15.46
CA LYS A 94 -17.91 0.66 14.87
C LYS A 94 -17.95 2.15 14.50
N TYR A 95 -16.84 2.66 13.96
CA TYR A 95 -16.75 4.06 13.52
C TYR A 95 -17.42 4.28 12.17
N VAL A 96 -17.43 3.25 11.34
CA VAL A 96 -18.05 3.21 10.01
C VAL A 96 -18.84 1.90 9.85
N PRO A 97 -19.83 1.84 8.94
CA PRO A 97 -20.56 0.62 8.65
C PRO A 97 -19.67 -0.48 8.05
N LEU A 98 -20.09 -1.74 8.19
CA LEU A 98 -19.34 -2.92 7.72
C LEU A 98 -19.05 -2.91 6.21
N ASN A 99 -19.88 -2.24 5.41
CA ASN A 99 -19.65 -2.11 3.97
C ASN A 99 -18.47 -1.17 3.61
N ARG A 100 -17.83 -0.52 4.60
CA ARG A 100 -16.59 0.27 4.42
C ARG A 100 -15.32 -0.52 4.69
N TYR A 101 -15.43 -1.67 5.35
CA TYR A 101 -14.29 -2.51 5.67
C TYR A 101 -13.68 -3.10 4.40
N VAL A 102 -12.40 -2.80 4.16
CA VAL A 102 -11.57 -3.37 3.08
C VAL A 102 -10.66 -4.47 3.63
N GLY A 103 -10.67 -5.64 2.98
CA GLY A 103 -9.83 -6.76 3.36
C GLY A 103 -10.23 -8.10 2.74
N MET A 104 -9.64 -9.20 3.22
CA MET A 104 -9.82 -10.56 2.70
C MET A 104 -11.30 -10.95 2.70
N SER A 105 -11.97 -10.75 3.83
CA SER A 105 -13.39 -11.03 4.06
C SER A 105 -14.30 -9.79 3.91
N GLY A 106 -13.72 -8.64 3.57
CA GLY A 106 -14.44 -7.38 3.38
C GLY A 106 -14.58 -7.02 1.91
N GLN A 107 -14.76 -5.73 1.65
CA GLN A 107 -14.75 -5.18 0.30
C GLN A 107 -13.36 -5.28 -0.34
N LYS A 108 -13.35 -5.39 -1.67
CA LYS A 108 -12.13 -5.29 -2.49
C LYS A 108 -12.08 -3.92 -3.14
N PHE A 109 -10.94 -3.27 -3.02
CA PHE A 109 -10.65 -2.04 -3.74
C PHE A 109 -9.76 -2.36 -4.93
N THR A 110 -10.25 -2.00 -6.11
CA THR A 110 -9.56 -2.18 -7.40
C THR A 110 -9.42 -0.84 -8.14
N GLY A 111 -9.69 0.29 -7.48
CA GLY A 111 -9.57 1.62 -8.06
C GLY A 111 -8.12 2.08 -8.23
N ASN A 112 -7.97 3.36 -8.53
CA ASN A 112 -6.69 3.98 -8.88
C ASN A 112 -5.87 4.41 -7.67
N LEU A 113 -6.50 4.98 -6.63
CA LEU A 113 -5.76 5.53 -5.48
C LEU A 113 -6.32 5.03 -4.15
N TYR A 114 -5.47 4.38 -3.35
CA TYR A 114 -5.79 3.97 -1.99
C TYR A 114 -4.90 4.72 -1.00
N ILE A 115 -5.48 5.54 -0.13
CA ILE A 115 -4.75 6.26 0.93
C ILE A 115 -5.03 5.57 2.26
N ALA A 116 -4.05 4.84 2.79
CA ALA A 116 -4.12 4.06 4.02
C ALA A 116 -3.63 4.88 5.22
N CYS A 117 -4.54 5.33 6.07
CA CYS A 117 -4.25 6.20 7.22
C CYS A 117 -4.25 5.40 8.53
N GLY A 118 -3.07 5.16 9.13
CA GLY A 118 -2.94 4.43 10.39
C GLY A 118 -3.25 2.94 10.28
N ILE A 119 -3.05 2.35 9.09
CA ILE A 119 -3.27 0.92 8.81
C ILE A 119 -1.93 0.19 8.88
N SER A 120 -1.85 -0.92 9.62
CA SER A 120 -0.60 -1.69 9.78
C SER A 120 -0.22 -2.51 8.56
N GLY A 121 -1.19 -2.91 7.74
CA GLY A 121 -0.96 -3.78 6.58
C GLY A 121 -0.96 -5.28 6.90
N ALA A 122 -1.82 -5.72 7.82
CA ALA A 122 -2.06 -7.15 8.01
C ALA A 122 -2.41 -7.83 6.68
N VAL A 123 -1.94 -9.07 6.46
CA VAL A 123 -2.11 -9.82 5.21
C VAL A 123 -3.57 -9.84 4.73
N GLN A 124 -4.51 -9.95 5.66
CA GLN A 124 -5.94 -9.91 5.34
C GLN A 124 -6.34 -8.56 4.74
N HIS A 125 -5.84 -7.44 5.23
CA HIS A 125 -6.14 -6.13 4.65
C HIS A 125 -5.48 -5.96 3.28
N LEU A 126 -4.22 -6.38 3.13
CA LEU A 126 -3.48 -6.30 1.87
C LEU A 126 -4.17 -7.06 0.73
N LYS A 127 -4.73 -8.24 1.01
CA LYS A 127 -5.56 -9.00 0.04
C LYS A 127 -6.82 -8.25 -0.42
N GLY A 128 -7.23 -7.18 0.28
CA GLY A 128 -8.33 -6.31 -0.12
C GLY A 128 -7.92 -5.18 -1.07
N ILE A 129 -6.63 -4.85 -1.15
CA ILE A 129 -6.10 -3.71 -1.93
C ILE A 129 -5.02 -4.13 -2.94
N LYS A 130 -4.78 -5.43 -3.13
CA LYS A 130 -3.72 -5.97 -4.00
C LYS A 130 -3.79 -5.44 -5.44
N ASP A 131 -5.00 -5.14 -5.91
CA ASP A 131 -5.29 -4.70 -7.28
C ASP A 131 -5.45 -3.16 -7.38
N ALA A 132 -5.14 -2.41 -6.31
CA ALA A 132 -5.04 -0.96 -6.36
C ALA A 132 -3.91 -0.53 -7.31
N SER A 133 -4.11 0.55 -8.08
CA SER A 133 -3.06 1.04 -8.97
C SER A 133 -1.96 1.77 -8.21
N THR A 134 -2.35 2.57 -7.22
CA THR A 134 -1.47 3.38 -6.38
C THR A 134 -1.93 3.27 -4.93
N ILE A 135 -1.00 2.98 -4.02
CA ILE A 135 -1.20 2.90 -2.58
C ILE A 135 -0.30 3.94 -1.90
N VAL A 136 -0.91 4.85 -1.15
CA VAL A 136 -0.25 5.79 -0.25
C VAL A 136 -0.46 5.31 1.18
N ALA A 137 0.59 5.19 1.98
CA ALA A 137 0.50 4.73 3.37
C ALA A 137 1.00 5.80 4.35
N ILE A 138 0.25 6.03 5.43
CA ILE A 138 0.60 6.96 6.51
C ILE A 138 0.56 6.18 7.82
N ASN A 139 1.70 6.05 8.51
CA ASN A 139 1.77 5.29 9.76
C ASN A 139 2.88 5.83 10.66
N THR A 140 2.73 5.79 11.98
CA THR A 140 3.79 6.19 12.92
C THR A 140 4.91 5.15 13.02
N ASN A 141 4.62 3.88 12.77
CA ASN A 141 5.60 2.80 12.82
C ASN A 141 6.23 2.56 11.44
N ALA A 142 7.47 3.01 11.24
CA ALA A 142 8.25 2.79 10.01
C ALA A 142 8.38 1.30 9.61
N GLY A 143 8.33 0.38 10.58
CA GLY A 143 8.36 -1.06 10.34
C GLY A 143 7.00 -1.68 9.95
N ALA A 144 5.95 -0.89 9.75
CA ALA A 144 4.61 -1.42 9.45
C ALA A 144 4.59 -2.17 8.09
N PRO A 145 4.04 -3.39 8.02
CA PRO A 145 3.95 -4.18 6.78
C PRO A 145 3.31 -3.48 5.58
N ILE A 146 2.45 -2.48 5.81
CA ILE A 146 1.85 -1.68 4.74
C ILE A 146 2.89 -1.00 3.85
N PHE A 147 4.04 -0.59 4.41
CA PHE A 147 5.07 0.13 3.66
C PHE A 147 5.77 -0.74 2.62
N LYS A 148 5.81 -2.06 2.84
CA LYS A 148 6.31 -3.03 1.84
C LYS A 148 5.38 -3.19 0.63
N ASN A 149 4.15 -2.69 0.74
CA ASN A 149 3.10 -2.87 -0.27
C ASN A 149 2.56 -1.53 -0.81
N CYS A 150 3.09 -0.40 -0.34
CA CYS A 150 2.71 0.92 -0.81
C CYS A 150 3.67 1.43 -1.90
N ASP A 151 3.16 2.32 -2.75
CA ASP A 151 3.96 3.04 -3.74
C ASP A 151 4.51 4.35 -3.15
N TYR A 152 3.79 4.96 -2.21
CA TYR A 152 4.19 6.15 -1.46
C TYR A 152 4.00 5.95 0.05
N GLY A 153 4.99 6.27 0.86
CA GLY A 153 4.96 6.07 2.31
C GLY A 153 5.30 7.34 3.09
N ILE A 154 4.54 7.63 4.15
CA ILE A 154 4.80 8.72 5.08
C ILE A 154 4.80 8.14 6.50
N VAL A 155 5.97 8.18 7.13
CA VAL A 155 6.11 7.90 8.56
C VAL A 155 5.76 9.16 9.36
N GLY A 156 4.67 9.12 10.12
CA GLY A 156 4.20 10.27 10.89
C GLY A 156 2.84 10.07 11.57
N ASP A 157 2.49 10.98 12.48
CA ASP A 157 1.20 10.98 13.16
C ASP A 157 0.08 11.47 12.24
N VAL A 158 -1.01 10.71 12.14
CA VAL A 158 -2.16 11.05 11.29
C VAL A 158 -2.82 12.38 11.66
N ASN A 159 -2.80 12.78 12.93
CA ASN A 159 -3.35 14.06 13.38
C ASN A 159 -2.51 15.25 12.87
N GLU A 160 -1.24 15.03 12.57
CA GLU A 160 -0.36 16.05 11.99
C GLU A 160 -0.36 15.99 10.46
N ILE A 161 -0.26 14.79 9.89
CA ILE A 161 -0.11 14.58 8.45
C ILE A 161 -1.41 14.82 7.69
N LEU A 162 -2.56 14.31 8.16
CA LEU A 162 -3.81 14.40 7.38
C LEU A 162 -4.26 15.85 7.15
N PRO A 163 -4.24 16.78 8.13
CA PRO A 163 -4.58 18.18 7.86
C PRO A 163 -3.69 18.84 6.81
N LEU A 164 -2.38 18.54 6.83
CA LEU A 164 -1.42 19.09 5.86
C LEU A 164 -1.66 18.53 4.45
N LEU A 165 -1.92 17.23 4.36
CA LEU A 165 -2.24 16.58 3.09
C LEU A 165 -3.58 17.06 2.52
N THR A 166 -4.60 17.23 3.38
CA THR A 166 -5.89 17.82 3.01
C THR A 166 -5.69 19.21 2.40
N ALA A 167 -4.94 20.09 3.06
CA ALA A 167 -4.66 21.42 2.54
C ALA A 167 -3.89 21.41 1.21
N ALA A 168 -3.01 20.42 1.00
CA ALA A 168 -2.25 20.29 -0.24
C ALA A 168 -3.08 19.73 -1.42
N LEU A 169 -4.12 18.94 -1.12
CA LEU A 169 -5.04 18.34 -2.10
C LEU A 169 -6.29 19.19 -2.34
N ASP A 170 -6.55 20.18 -1.48
CA ASP A 170 -7.70 21.05 -1.64
C ASP A 170 -7.56 21.89 -2.91
N THR A 171 -8.56 21.78 -3.77
CA THR A 171 -8.68 22.55 -5.01
C THR A 171 -9.98 23.34 -5.05
N GLY A 172 -10.65 23.49 -3.90
CA GLY A 172 -12.01 23.99 -3.80
C GLY A 172 -13.06 22.93 -4.15
N GLU A 173 -14.20 23.39 -4.66
CA GLU A 173 -15.33 22.55 -5.02
C GLU A 173 -14.98 21.54 -6.13
N LYS A 174 -15.40 20.30 -5.94
CA LYS A 174 -15.05 19.19 -6.84
C LYS A 174 -16.13 18.99 -7.89
N GLN A 175 -15.72 18.87 -9.15
CA GLN A 175 -16.65 18.49 -10.22
C GLN A 175 -16.99 17.00 -10.12
N PRO A 176 -18.15 16.55 -10.65
CA PRO A 176 -18.46 15.13 -10.74
C PRO A 176 -17.38 14.37 -11.51
N ALA A 177 -16.85 13.30 -10.93
CA ALA A 177 -15.85 12.48 -11.62
C ALA A 177 -16.46 11.79 -12.86
N PRO A 178 -15.71 11.73 -13.98
CA PRO A 178 -16.10 10.90 -15.11
C PRO A 178 -16.08 9.41 -14.72
N PRO A 179 -16.63 8.51 -15.56
CA PRO A 179 -16.49 7.07 -15.36
C PRO A 179 -15.01 6.68 -15.16
N MET A 180 -14.74 5.89 -14.13
CA MET A 180 -13.38 5.47 -13.78
C MET A 180 -12.69 4.78 -14.96
N VAL A 181 -11.54 5.30 -15.35
CA VAL A 181 -10.59 4.60 -16.23
C VAL A 181 -9.47 4.03 -15.37
N LYS A 182 -9.31 2.71 -15.40
CA LYS A 182 -8.31 2.02 -14.58
C LYS A 182 -6.89 2.36 -15.05
N MET A 183 -6.10 2.94 -14.14
CA MET A 183 -4.68 3.22 -14.35
C MET A 183 -3.86 1.94 -14.27
N LYS A 184 -2.86 1.80 -15.14
CA LYS A 184 -1.90 0.70 -15.05
C LYS A 184 -0.94 0.97 -13.88
N ARG A 185 -0.82 0.02 -12.96
CA ARG A 185 0.19 0.07 -11.91
C ARG A 185 1.59 0.00 -12.55
N PRO A 186 2.49 0.96 -12.29
CA PRO A 186 3.89 0.82 -12.68
C PRO A 186 4.46 -0.46 -12.06
N ARG A 187 4.99 -1.36 -12.89
CA ARG A 187 5.68 -2.54 -12.36
C ARG A 187 7.04 -2.07 -11.87
N LEU A 188 7.38 -2.39 -10.62
CA LEU A 188 8.78 -2.35 -10.21
C LEU A 188 9.58 -3.17 -11.22
N PRO A 189 10.71 -2.64 -11.74
CA PRO A 189 11.64 -3.47 -12.48
C PRO A 189 11.97 -4.67 -11.61
N LYS A 190 11.69 -5.89 -12.10
CA LYS A 190 12.18 -7.08 -11.40
C LYS A 190 13.70 -6.96 -11.36
N PRO A 191 14.36 -7.26 -10.22
CA PRO A 191 15.81 -7.37 -10.22
C PRO A 191 16.23 -8.32 -11.34
N GLU A 192 17.32 -8.00 -12.03
CA GLU A 192 17.84 -8.88 -13.07
C GLU A 192 18.11 -10.24 -12.44
N PRO A 193 17.68 -11.35 -13.08
CA PRO A 193 17.89 -12.67 -12.52
C PRO A 193 19.39 -12.91 -12.30
N ILE A 194 19.77 -13.19 -11.06
CA ILE A 194 21.14 -13.51 -10.64
C ILE A 194 21.48 -14.95 -11.08
N GLY A 195 20.46 -15.76 -11.43
CA GLY A 195 20.63 -17.11 -11.92
C GLY A 195 19.42 -17.66 -12.68
N LYS A 196 19.47 -18.97 -12.94
CA LYS A 196 18.40 -19.72 -13.59
C LYS A 196 17.19 -19.88 -12.66
N ARG A 197 16.00 -19.94 -13.24
CA ARG A 197 14.75 -20.21 -12.52
C ARG A 197 14.58 -21.72 -12.33
N TYR A 198 14.12 -22.12 -11.15
CA TYR A 198 13.81 -23.50 -10.84
C TYR A 198 12.37 -23.60 -10.32
N VAL A 199 11.62 -24.58 -10.83
CA VAL A 199 10.21 -24.80 -10.47
C VAL A 199 10.06 -26.21 -9.92
N CYS A 200 9.44 -26.35 -8.75
CA CYS A 200 9.11 -27.63 -8.14
C CYS A 200 8.12 -28.39 -9.03
N GLY A 201 8.47 -29.59 -9.47
CA GLY A 201 7.62 -30.46 -10.28
C GLY A 201 6.37 -30.96 -9.56
N GLY A 202 6.38 -30.95 -8.22
CA GLY A 202 5.23 -31.39 -7.40
C GLY A 202 4.12 -30.34 -7.28
N CYS A 203 4.46 -29.11 -6.85
CA CYS A 203 3.47 -28.06 -6.56
C CYS A 203 3.56 -26.81 -7.45
N GLY A 204 4.59 -26.71 -8.30
CA GLY A 204 4.81 -25.53 -9.12
C GLY A 204 5.41 -24.33 -8.39
N TYR A 205 5.87 -24.49 -7.15
CA TYR A 205 6.62 -23.47 -6.43
C TYR A 205 7.87 -23.06 -7.22
N GLU A 206 8.07 -21.76 -7.43
CA GLU A 206 9.22 -21.21 -8.14
C GLU A 206 10.24 -20.70 -7.12
N TYR A 207 11.44 -21.29 -7.13
CA TYR A 207 12.56 -20.76 -6.36
C TYR A 207 13.17 -19.56 -7.10
N ILE A 208 13.23 -18.43 -6.40
CA ILE A 208 13.72 -17.15 -6.91
C ILE A 208 14.98 -16.80 -6.11
N PRO A 209 16.19 -16.97 -6.69
CA PRO A 209 17.45 -16.73 -5.98
C PRO A 209 17.51 -15.37 -5.30
N GLU A 210 16.94 -14.33 -5.91
CA GLU A 210 16.92 -12.96 -5.41
C GLU A 210 16.14 -12.80 -4.10
N LEU A 211 15.19 -13.70 -3.83
CA LEU A 211 14.40 -13.71 -2.60
C LEU A 211 14.95 -14.67 -1.55
N GLY A 212 15.62 -15.74 -1.98
CA GLY A 212 16.00 -16.85 -1.11
C GLY A 212 14.78 -17.60 -0.60
N ASP A 213 14.88 -18.17 0.60
CA ASP A 213 13.80 -18.86 1.30
C ASP A 213 13.89 -18.54 2.81
N PRO A 214 13.14 -17.53 3.28
CA PRO A 214 13.18 -17.12 4.68
C PRO A 214 12.71 -18.18 5.67
N ASP A 215 11.84 -19.11 5.25
CA ASP A 215 11.32 -20.16 6.13
C ASP A 215 12.32 -21.32 6.28
N GLY A 216 13.20 -21.51 5.28
CA GLY A 216 14.32 -22.45 5.29
C GLY A 216 15.68 -21.82 5.60
N ASP A 217 15.73 -20.62 6.18
CA ASP A 217 16.96 -19.88 6.52
C ASP A 217 17.92 -19.65 5.34
N ILE A 218 17.40 -19.55 4.12
CA ILE A 218 18.17 -19.28 2.90
C ILE A 218 18.18 -17.79 2.61
N ALA A 219 19.37 -17.20 2.62
CA ALA A 219 19.55 -15.78 2.35
C ALA A 219 19.17 -15.39 0.90
N PRO A 220 18.61 -14.19 0.69
CA PRO A 220 18.47 -13.58 -0.63
C PRO A 220 19.80 -13.55 -1.40
N GLY A 221 19.75 -13.86 -2.69
CA GLY A 221 20.91 -13.98 -3.59
C GLY A 221 21.54 -15.38 -3.62
N THR A 222 21.00 -16.36 -2.89
CA THR A 222 21.50 -17.74 -2.92
C THR A 222 21.05 -18.41 -4.22
N LEU A 223 22.01 -18.90 -5.02
CA LEU A 223 21.69 -19.65 -6.23
C LEU A 223 21.11 -21.02 -5.88
N PHE A 224 20.24 -21.55 -6.73
CA PHE A 224 19.63 -22.87 -6.52
C PHE A 224 20.69 -23.97 -6.36
N GLU A 225 21.81 -23.90 -7.09
CA GLU A 225 22.88 -24.88 -6.94
C GLU A 225 23.53 -24.84 -5.55
N LYS A 226 23.50 -23.68 -4.87
CA LYS A 226 24.08 -23.45 -3.54
C LYS A 226 23.14 -23.76 -2.38
N LEU A 227 21.88 -24.14 -2.65
CA LEU A 227 20.97 -24.59 -1.60
C LEU A 227 21.51 -25.86 -0.91
N PRO A 228 21.33 -26.00 0.42
CA PRO A 228 21.66 -27.22 1.15
C PRO A 228 21.03 -28.47 0.52
N GLU A 229 21.67 -29.63 0.69
CA GLU A 229 21.17 -30.90 0.12
C GLU A 229 19.87 -31.37 0.78
N ASP A 230 19.68 -31.04 2.05
CA ASP A 230 18.49 -31.32 2.85
C ASP A 230 17.40 -30.24 2.70
N TRP A 231 17.63 -29.21 1.89
CA TRP A 231 16.61 -28.22 1.59
C TRP A 231 15.47 -28.85 0.78
N VAL A 232 14.23 -28.53 1.19
CA VAL A 232 13.00 -29.03 0.58
C VAL A 232 12.12 -27.88 0.14
N CYS A 233 11.22 -28.14 -0.80
CA CYS A 233 10.23 -27.18 -1.26
C CYS A 233 9.40 -26.63 -0.08
N PRO A 234 9.32 -25.30 0.13
CA PRO A 234 8.58 -24.73 1.25
C PRO A 234 7.07 -25.01 1.23
N GLU A 235 6.52 -25.28 0.03
CA GLU A 235 5.08 -25.48 -0.14
C GLU A 235 4.65 -26.95 -0.01
N CYS A 236 5.50 -27.91 -0.43
CA CYS A 236 5.11 -29.32 -0.49
C CYS A 236 6.14 -30.30 0.09
N ALA A 237 7.24 -29.80 0.65
CA ALA A 237 8.32 -30.58 1.24
C ALA A 237 8.99 -31.60 0.29
N GLU A 238 8.78 -31.46 -1.03
CA GLU A 238 9.48 -32.27 -2.03
C GLU A 238 10.97 -31.91 -2.04
N PRO A 239 11.86 -32.89 -2.23
CA PRO A 239 13.29 -32.67 -2.25
C PRO A 239 13.73 -31.80 -3.44
N LYS A 240 14.93 -31.21 -3.29
CA LYS A 240 15.58 -30.36 -4.29
C LYS A 240 15.67 -31.01 -5.68
N ASP A 241 15.73 -32.34 -5.77
CA ASP A 241 15.82 -33.09 -7.03
C ASP A 241 14.52 -33.07 -7.87
N GLN A 242 13.38 -32.71 -7.26
CA GLN A 242 12.11 -32.56 -7.95
C GLN A 242 11.96 -31.20 -8.64
N PHE A 243 12.96 -30.33 -8.57
CA PHE A 243 12.94 -29.04 -9.24
C PHE A 243 13.50 -29.13 -10.66
N ILE A 244 12.80 -28.50 -11.60
CA ILE A 244 13.20 -28.39 -13.00
C ILE A 244 13.59 -26.96 -13.32
N GLU A 245 14.64 -26.80 -14.14
CA GLU A 245 15.03 -25.50 -14.69
C GLU A 245 13.94 -25.00 -15.66
N ALA A 246 13.49 -23.75 -15.49
CA ALA A 246 12.36 -23.15 -16.22
C ALA A 246 12.74 -21.93 -17.06
#